data_AF-A0A4P8WGA7-F1
#
_entry.id   AF-A0A4P8WGA7-F1
#
_cell.length_a   1.000
_cell.length_b   1.000
_cell.length_c   1.000
_cell.angle_alpha   90.00
_cell.angle_beta   90.00
_cell.angle_gamma   90.00
#
_symmetry.space_group_name_H-M   'P 1'
#
loop_
_entity.id
_entity.type
_entity.pdbx_description
1 polymer ?
#
loop_
_entity_poly.entity_id
_entity_poly.type
_entity_poly.pdbx_seq_one_letter_code
_entity_poly.pdbx_strand_id
1 'polypeptide(L)'
;MNDALIVGSSLAVAILLGGITGTLTESAAVLGITAAGIAIYLAVGIGLPQYLFARRSGSPLQFGLAVLAVGAAASVVVAGVATGTLHDESGPGFVAILLVAVLGNAVGAGVRAFRSGYRSAS
;
A
#
# COMPACT_ATOMS: atom_id res chain seq x y z
N MET A 1 -15.85 -4.94 12.36
CA MET A 1 -15.63 -3.98 11.24
C MET A 1 -15.23 -4.79 10.03
N ASN A 2 -15.85 -4.53 8.87
CA ASN A 2 -15.66 -5.35 7.68
C ASN A 2 -14.28 -5.06 7.05
N ASP A 3 -13.44 -6.08 6.86
CA ASP A 3 -12.06 -5.91 6.40
C ASP A 3 -11.99 -5.32 4.99
N ALA A 4 -12.95 -5.66 4.14
CA ALA A 4 -13.13 -5.07 2.82
C ALA A 4 -13.36 -3.55 2.87
N LEU A 5 -14.09 -3.07 3.89
CA LEU A 5 -14.32 -1.65 4.10
C LEU A 5 -13.04 -0.91 4.48
N ILE A 6 -12.18 -1.53 5.29
CA ILE A 6 -10.88 -0.93 5.66
C ILE A 6 -10.02 -0.81 4.42
N VAL A 7 -9.82 -1.90 3.68
CA VAL A 7 -8.99 -1.89 2.47
C VAL A 7 -9.54 -0.91 1.43
N GLY A 8 -10.86 -0.92 1.20
CA GLY A 8 -11.51 0.00 0.27
C GLY A 8 -11.35 1.47 0.68
N SER A 9 -11.56 1.79 1.96
CA SER A 9 -11.40 3.15 2.49
C SER A 9 -9.94 3.62 2.43
N SER A 10 -8.99 2.75 2.76
CA SER A 10 -7.55 3.03 2.64
C SER A 10 -7.14 3.33 1.19
N LEU A 11 -7.67 2.58 0.23
CA LEU A 11 -7.43 2.85 -1.19
C LEU A 11 -8.04 4.19 -1.62
N ALA A 12 -9.28 4.49 -1.22
CA ALA A 12 -9.93 5.76 -1.54
C ALA A 12 -9.15 6.96 -0.96
N VAL A 13 -8.65 6.83 0.28
CA VAL A 13 -7.79 7.85 0.90
C VAL A 13 -6.46 7.99 0.16
N ALA A 14 -5.86 6.89 -0.31
CA ALA A 14 -4.65 6.95 -1.12
C ALA A 14 -4.87 7.69 -2.45
N ILE A 15 -6.01 7.46 -3.12
CA ILE A 15 -6.40 8.18 -4.35
C ILE A 15 -6.59 9.67 -4.07
N LEU A 16 -7.32 10.02 -3.00
CA LEU A 16 -7.52 11.41 -2.60
C LEU A 16 -6.19 12.11 -2.28
N LEU A 17 -5.29 11.44 -1.56
CA LEU A 17 -3.97 11.98 -1.26
C LEU A 17 -3.13 12.17 -2.52
N GLY A 18 -3.15 11.20 -3.45
CA GLY A 18 -2.49 11.36 -4.75
C GLY A 18 -3.00 12.59 -5.51
N GLY A 19 -4.32 12.80 -5.53
CA GLY A 19 -4.94 14.00 -6.10
C GLY A 19 -4.50 15.29 -5.41
N ILE A 20 -4.56 15.34 -4.07
CA ILE A 20 -4.15 16.51 -3.28
C ILE A 20 -2.67 16.83 -3.51
N THR A 21 -1.80 15.83 -3.43
CA THR A 21 -0.37 16.02 -3.70
C THR A 21 -0.19 16.57 -5.09
N GLY A 22 -0.86 16.01 -6.10
CA GLY A 22 -0.80 16.51 -7.47
C GLY A 22 -1.24 17.96 -7.62
N THR A 23 -2.28 18.39 -6.91
CA THR A 23 -2.74 19.79 -6.92
C THR A 23 -1.77 20.74 -6.22
N LEU A 24 -1.10 20.30 -5.15
CA LEU A 24 -0.18 21.13 -4.37
C LEU A 24 1.20 21.25 -5.02
N THR A 25 1.64 20.21 -5.73
CA THR A 25 2.96 20.18 -6.39
C THR A 25 2.90 20.58 -7.86
N GLU A 26 1.72 20.97 -8.37
CA GLU A 26 1.45 21.28 -9.77
C GLU A 26 1.89 20.16 -10.75
N SER A 27 2.06 18.94 -10.25
CA SER A 27 2.62 17.81 -10.98
C SER A 27 1.99 16.51 -10.52
N ALA A 28 1.49 15.71 -11.46
CA ALA A 28 0.62 14.58 -11.17
C ALA A 28 1.32 13.50 -10.33
N ALA A 29 0.88 13.29 -9.09
CA ALA A 29 1.30 12.15 -8.28
C ALA A 29 0.53 10.90 -8.68
N VAL A 30 0.87 10.33 -9.84
CA VAL A 30 0.20 9.15 -10.38
C VAL A 30 0.52 7.93 -9.51
N LEU A 31 -0.51 7.34 -8.92
CA LEU A 31 -0.37 6.21 -7.99
C LEU A 31 0.34 5.04 -8.67
N GLY A 32 1.40 4.58 -8.03
CA GLY A 32 2.22 3.46 -8.49
C GLY A 32 3.12 3.73 -9.68
N ILE A 33 3.09 4.94 -10.24
CA ILE A 33 3.93 5.34 -11.38
C ILE A 33 4.96 6.39 -10.94
N THR A 34 4.55 7.40 -10.18
CA THR A 34 5.48 8.43 -9.68
C THR A 34 6.00 8.06 -8.30
N ALA A 35 7.21 8.50 -7.93
CA ALA A 35 7.76 8.23 -6.59
C ALA A 35 6.82 8.74 -5.48
N ALA A 36 6.20 9.91 -5.68
CA ALA A 36 5.15 10.42 -4.79
C ALA A 36 3.93 9.49 -4.71
N GLY A 37 3.37 9.09 -5.86
CA GLY A 37 2.20 8.21 -5.91
C GLY A 37 2.49 6.80 -5.36
N ILE A 38 3.70 6.31 -5.56
CA ILE A 38 4.22 5.06 -4.99
C ILE A 38 4.24 5.14 -3.46
N ALA A 39 4.81 6.21 -2.91
CA ALA A 39 4.92 6.38 -1.46
C ALA A 39 3.54 6.48 -0.80
N ILE A 40 2.63 7.23 -1.41
CA ILE A 40 1.23 7.34 -0.96
C ILE A 40 0.56 5.95 -0.98
N TYR A 41 0.75 5.20 -2.05
CA TYR A 41 0.17 3.85 -2.16
C TYR A 41 0.74 2.88 -1.12
N LEU A 42 2.06 2.85 -0.94
CA LEU A 42 2.73 1.98 0.04
C LEU A 42 2.32 2.32 1.47
N ALA A 43 2.34 3.59 1.86
CA ALA A 43 2.01 3.99 3.22
C ALA A 43 0.51 3.84 3.51
N VAL A 44 -0.35 4.31 2.61
CA VAL A 44 -1.79 4.45 2.86
C VAL A 44 -2.59 3.28 2.30
N GLY A 45 -2.28 2.83 1.08
CA GLY A 45 -2.95 1.71 0.44
C GLY A 45 -2.57 0.35 1.05
N ILE A 46 -1.32 0.19 1.52
CA ILE A 46 -0.81 -1.07 2.07
C ILE A 46 -0.51 -0.96 3.58
N GLY A 47 0.30 0.01 3.98
CA GLY A 47 0.79 0.13 5.36
C GLY A 47 -0.34 0.33 6.38
N LEU A 48 -1.24 1.26 6.10
CA LEU A 48 -2.37 1.60 6.98
C LEU A 48 -3.32 0.42 7.23
N PRO A 49 -3.86 -0.30 6.23
CA PRO A 49 -4.74 -1.44 6.50
C PRO A 49 -4.00 -2.57 7.22
N GLN A 50 -2.74 -2.85 6.88
CA GLN A 50 -1.94 -3.86 7.59
C GLN A 50 -1.71 -3.50 9.06
N TYR A 51 -1.45 -2.23 9.36
CA TYR A 51 -1.33 -1.74 10.72
C TYR A 51 -2.64 -1.90 11.50
N LEU A 52 -3.76 -1.52 10.89
CA LEU A 52 -5.08 -1.65 11.51
C LEU A 52 -5.46 -3.11 11.77
N PHE A 53 -5.13 -4.02 10.85
CA PHE A 53 -5.31 -5.46 11.06
C PHE A 53 -4.39 -5.98 12.17
N ALA A 54 -3.12 -5.59 12.17
CA ALA A 54 -2.17 -6.00 13.20
C ALA A 54 -2.63 -5.59 14.59
N ARG A 55 -3.17 -4.37 14.74
CA ARG A 55 -3.71 -3.85 15.99
C ARG A 55 -4.92 -4.65 16.49
N ARG A 56 -5.70 -5.23 15.57
CA ARG A 56 -6.89 -6.03 15.93
C ARG A 56 -6.57 -7.48 16.23
N SER A 57 -5.74 -8.11 15.42
CA SER A 57 -5.44 -9.53 15.55
C SER A 57 -4.22 -9.80 16.43
N GLY A 58 -3.50 -8.76 16.87
CA GLY A 58 -2.22 -8.88 17.56
C GLY A 58 -1.14 -9.55 16.71
N SER A 59 -1.27 -9.56 15.38
CA SER A 59 -0.39 -10.32 14.50
C SER A 59 0.94 -9.58 14.28
N PRO A 60 2.08 -10.13 14.74
CA PRO A 60 3.39 -9.50 14.53
C PRO A 60 3.78 -9.46 13.05
N LEU A 61 3.28 -10.42 12.24
CA LEU A 61 3.54 -10.46 10.81
C LEU A 61 2.86 -9.31 10.07
N GLN A 62 1.59 -9.01 10.39
CA GLN A 62 0.89 -7.87 9.78
C GLN A 62 1.53 -6.54 10.21
N PHE A 63 1.99 -6.44 11.46
CA PHE A 63 2.72 -5.27 11.92
C PHE A 63 4.04 -5.10 11.17
N GLY A 64 4.82 -6.17 11.00
CA GLY A 64 6.05 -6.16 10.21
C GLY A 64 5.82 -5.73 8.76
N LEU A 65 4.75 -6.20 8.12
CA LEU A 65 4.36 -5.77 6.77
C LEU A 65 3.99 -4.28 6.73
N ALA A 66 3.28 -3.77 7.75
CA ALA A 66 2.96 -2.36 7.84
C ALA A 66 4.23 -1.50 7.95
N VAL A 67 5.17 -1.89 8.81
CA VAL A 67 6.46 -1.21 8.98
C VAL A 67 7.28 -1.26 7.70
N LEU A 68 7.36 -2.41 7.03
CA LEU A 68 8.06 -2.54 5.74
C LEU A 68 7.45 -1.65 4.67
N ALA A 69 6.12 -1.59 4.57
CA ALA A 69 5.44 -0.75 3.59
C ALA A 69 5.72 0.74 3.84
N VAL A 70 5.66 1.19 5.10
CA VAL A 70 5.99 2.57 5.47
C VAL A 70 7.48 2.87 5.27
N GLY A 71 8.37 1.93 5.60
CA GLY A 71 9.81 2.07 5.37
C GLY A 71 10.15 2.19 3.87
N ALA A 72 9.50 1.38 3.03
CA ALA A 72 9.63 1.46 1.58
C ALA A 72 9.05 2.77 1.02
N ALA A 73 7.93 3.26 1.54
CA ALA A 73 7.41 4.57 1.19
C ALA A 73 8.42 5.67 1.51
N ALA A 74 9.01 5.64 2.71
CA ALA A 74 10.00 6.63 3.14
C ALA A 74 11.27 6.59 2.27
N SER A 75 11.78 5.41 1.93
CA SER A 75 12.97 5.29 1.09
C SER A 75 12.72 5.78 -0.34
N VAL A 76 11.54 5.53 -0.91
CA VAL A 76 11.16 6.05 -2.24
C VAL A 76 11.08 7.59 -2.22
N VAL A 77 10.49 8.18 -1.17
CA VAL A 77 10.45 9.65 -1.03
C VAL A 77 11.86 10.21 -0.93
N VAL A 78 12.71 9.65 -0.06
CA VAL A 78 14.10 10.12 0.12
C VAL A 78 14.88 10.01 -1.19
N ALA A 79 14.75 8.89 -1.91
CA ALA A 79 15.39 8.70 -3.21
C ALA A 79 14.88 9.73 -4.23
N GLY A 80 13.57 9.88 -4.38
CA GLY A 80 12.96 10.82 -5.34
C GLY A 80 13.27 12.28 -5.03
N VAL A 81 13.39 12.66 -3.75
CA VAL A 81 13.84 14.00 -3.35
C VAL A 81 15.33 14.19 -3.67
N ALA A 82 16.17 13.20 -3.36
CA ALA A 82 17.61 13.29 -3.61
C ALA A 82 17.96 13.37 -5.10
N THR A 83 17.17 12.74 -5.97
CA THR A 83 17.35 12.77 -7.43
C THR A 83 16.57 13.90 -8.10
N GLY A 84 15.65 14.57 -7.39
CA GLY A 84 14.73 15.56 -7.98
C GLY A 84 13.63 14.97 -8.86
N THR A 85 13.45 13.64 -8.86
CA THR A 85 12.55 12.91 -9.77
C THR A 85 11.25 12.48 -9.08
N LEU A 86 10.79 13.24 -8.07
CA LEU A 86 9.69 12.83 -7.19
C LEU A 86 8.36 12.62 -7.95
N HIS A 87 8.19 13.38 -9.04
CA HIS A 87 7.01 13.34 -9.91
C HIS A 87 7.30 12.74 -11.28
N ASP A 88 8.54 12.33 -11.54
CA ASP A 88 8.88 11.71 -12.81
C ASP A 88 8.29 10.31 -12.87
N GLU A 89 7.99 9.89 -14.09
CA GLU A 89 7.54 8.55 -14.37
C GLU A 89 8.63 7.55 -13.96
N SER A 90 8.39 6.83 -12.86
CA SER A 90 9.23 5.71 -12.47
C SER A 90 8.89 4.59 -13.43
N GLY A 91 9.87 4.15 -14.23
CA GLY A 91 9.65 3.18 -15.30
C GLY A 91 8.83 1.94 -14.89
N PRO A 92 8.30 1.18 -15.87
CA PRO A 92 7.23 0.18 -15.67
C PRO A 92 7.54 -0.95 -14.67
N GLY A 93 8.81 -1.14 -14.32
CA GLY A 93 9.24 -2.11 -13.31
C GLY A 93 8.63 -1.86 -11.92
N PHE A 94 8.36 -0.61 -11.55
CA PHE A 94 7.81 -0.30 -10.23
C PHE A 94 6.32 -0.66 -10.12
N VAL A 95 5.55 -0.38 -11.18
CA VAL A 95 4.14 -0.77 -11.29
C VAL A 95 3.98 -2.28 -11.16
N ALA A 96 4.87 -3.06 -11.80
CA ALA A 96 4.86 -4.52 -11.72
C ALA A 96 5.11 -5.03 -10.29
N ILE A 97 6.05 -4.41 -9.54
CA ILE A 97 6.33 -4.77 -8.14
C ILE A 97 5.13 -4.48 -7.24
N LEU A 98 4.48 -3.33 -7.44
CA LEU A 98 3.26 -2.99 -6.70
C LEU A 98 2.12 -3.94 -7.02
N LEU A 99 1.91 -4.27 -8.30
CA LEU A 99 0.88 -5.21 -8.70
C LEU A 99 1.11 -6.58 -8.06
N VAL A 100 2.36 -7.05 -8.02
CA VAL A 100 2.75 -8.29 -7.34
C VAL A 100 2.53 -8.21 -5.84
N ALA A 101 2.87 -7.10 -5.18
CA ALA A 101 2.64 -6.94 -3.75
C ALA A 101 1.13 -6.97 -3.41
N VAL A 102 0.30 -6.35 -4.24
CA VAL A 102 -1.15 -6.26 -4.06
C VAL A 102 -1.83 -7.59 -4.35
N LEU A 103 -1.52 -8.21 -5.49
CA LEU A 103 -2.00 -9.56 -5.80
C LEU A 103 -1.53 -10.56 -4.75
N GLY A 104 -0.27 -10.51 -4.34
CA GLY A 104 0.28 -11.38 -3.31
C GLY A 104 -0.47 -11.24 -1.98
N ASN A 105 -0.80 -10.02 -1.58
CA ASN A 105 -1.55 -9.78 -0.34
C ASN A 105 -3.02 -10.23 -0.47
N ALA A 106 -3.66 -9.98 -1.61
CA ALA A 106 -5.03 -10.42 -1.89
C ALA A 106 -5.15 -11.96 -1.95
N VAL A 107 -4.23 -12.62 -2.65
CA VAL A 107 -4.12 -14.09 -2.69
C VAL A 107 -3.85 -14.64 -1.30
N GLY A 108 -2.91 -14.04 -0.55
CA GLY A 108 -2.61 -14.46 0.81
C GLY A 108 -3.78 -14.28 1.79
N ALA A 109 -4.63 -13.26 1.59
CA ALA A 109 -5.87 -13.10 2.33
C ALA A 109 -6.90 -14.17 1.95
N GLY A 110 -7.07 -14.44 0.64
CA GLY A 110 -7.94 -15.50 0.13
C GLY A 110 -7.58 -16.88 0.67
N VAL A 111 -6.29 -17.25 0.65
CA VAL A 111 -5.79 -18.52 1.20
C VAL A 111 -6.07 -18.62 2.71
N ARG A 112 -5.88 -17.52 3.45
CA ARG A 112 -6.17 -17.50 4.90
C ARG A 112 -7.66 -17.71 5.20
N ALA A 113 -8.54 -17.08 4.42
CA ALA A 113 -9.99 -17.27 4.53
C ALA A 113 -10.41 -18.70 4.16
N PHE A 114 -9.84 -19.27 3.09
CA PHE A 114 -10.08 -20.66 2.70
C PHE A 114 -9.67 -21.64 3.81
N ARG A 115 -8.50 -21.41 4.41
CA ARG A 115 -7.98 -22.25 5.51
C ARG A 115 -8.84 -22.15 6.78
N SER A 116 -9.37 -20.97 7.11
CA SER A 116 -10.26 -20.85 8.28
C SER A 116 -11.58 -21.59 8.04
N GLY A 117 -12.15 -21.49 6.83
CA GLY A 117 -13.36 -22.24 6.46
C GLY A 117 -13.20 -23.76 6.61
N TYR A 118 -12.05 -24.31 6.19
CA TYR A 118 -11.76 -25.74 6.34
C TYR A 118 -11.64 -26.19 7.81
N ARG A 119 -11.15 -25.34 8.71
CA ARG A 119 -11.00 -25.68 10.14
C ARG A 119 -12.29 -25.56 10.95
N SER A 120 -13.26 -24.78 10.48
CA SER A 120 -14.57 -24.65 11.13
C SER A 120 -15.54 -25.78 10.76
N ALA A 121 -15.19 -26.61 9.77
CA ALA A 121 -16.00 -27.74 9.30
C ALA A 121 -15.52 -29.10 9.81
N SER A 122 -14.45 -29.16 10.62
CA SER A 122 -13.99 -30.36 11.35
C SER A 122 -14.30 -30.22 12.84
#